data_AF-A0A4Y2DC52-F1
#
_entry.id   AF-A0A4Y2DC52-F1
#
_cell.length_a   1.000
_cell.length_b   1.000
_cell.length_c   1.000
_cell.angle_alpha   90.00
_cell.angle_beta   90.00
_cell.angle_gamma   90.00
#
_symmetry.space_group_name_H-M   'P 1'
#
loop_
_entity.id
_entity.type
_entity.pdbx_description
1 polymer ?
#
loop_
_entity_poly.entity_id
_entity_poly.type
_entity_poly.pdbx_seq_one_letter_code
_entity_poly.pdbx_strand_id
1 'polypeptide(L)'
;MWAWCTPNLMSWAKRTSAGVGKGMTTQVLSSSSDRGSKVRDVFVISEPTGAKLKATAQATLTKFQHWTDKHQLKVSTEKSTTILISRLVSGPRVKWDQIIKRSTSLKYLGVIIDNKLNWADHLINLKTKLTHLHQKITRIAGTNWGLNKDLRRRLYKTVAERMILHGAAAWAYPLSTRQSRLLNSIQRKFLLNVTGAYSTTPTAALQVIEGIIPLHTKAEQEAVYVRRARLRKTSNYNNINFNPNNYEDGTTSTKFHPAIFQLEDRISLKKQFLPVPGLNIYTDGSKIEDKTGSAFCVMEDITKYEWMAQLSSLQHSLPSRASCYTGGLSLGKQDQPTDKGVAHVGYSGNEAADLLAKKATQEGIPTFIPAPRNHIKSLLQKESIIRWQKEWDNGETGRNVHNVLPKGKTTPTPWQRPEIMFVTGPGPFPTYLKRFNIRSSDSCVCGNLGNPLHYATSCLFTTSYHLRKPSADLEPLWWKRVMTNNNSRAKIRKLIYFIAENEILLFPKDGDNN
;
A
#
# COMPACT_ATOMS: atom_id res chain seq x y z
N MET A 1 1.19 34.28 0.67
CA MET A 1 2.11 33.58 1.60
C MET A 1 1.45 32.33 2.19
N TRP A 2 1.07 31.36 1.35
CA TRP A 2 0.51 30.08 1.79
C TRP A 2 1.35 29.00 1.13
N ALA A 3 2.45 28.63 1.79
CA ALA A 3 3.39 27.67 1.25
C ALA A 3 3.74 26.61 2.30
N TRP A 4 3.29 25.39 2.04
CA TRP A 4 4.10 24.18 2.29
C TRP A 4 4.54 23.91 3.75
N CYS A 5 3.60 23.76 4.69
CA CYS A 5 3.90 23.18 6.02
C CYS A 5 3.87 21.63 6.06
N THR A 6 3.54 20.95 4.97
CA THR A 6 3.45 19.46 4.94
C THR A 6 4.80 18.72 4.92
N PRO A 7 5.88 19.19 4.24
CA PRO A 7 7.13 18.45 4.22
C PRO A 7 7.90 18.52 5.54
N ASN A 8 7.85 19.66 6.24
CA ASN A 8 8.66 19.91 7.43
C ASN A 8 8.17 19.15 8.67
N LEU A 9 6.86 18.99 8.86
CA LEU A 9 6.34 18.20 9.99
C LEU A 9 6.64 16.70 9.83
N MET A 10 6.50 16.14 8.61
CA MET A 10 6.87 14.75 8.31
C MET A 10 8.39 14.55 8.36
N SER A 11 9.15 15.59 8.01
CA SER A 11 10.61 15.62 8.16
C SER A 11 11.05 15.66 9.63
N TRP A 12 10.28 16.34 10.48
CA TRP A 12 10.53 16.47 11.91
C TRP A 12 10.11 15.22 12.69
N ALA A 13 8.97 14.59 12.38
CA ALA A 13 8.60 13.28 12.91
C ALA A 13 9.71 12.23 12.69
N LYS A 14 10.50 12.37 11.61
CA LYS A 14 11.69 11.56 11.34
C LYS A 14 12.86 11.81 12.31
N ARG A 15 13.08 13.02 12.83
CA ARG A 15 14.12 13.26 13.85
C ARG A 15 13.70 12.67 15.20
N THR A 16 12.42 12.75 15.55
CA THR A 16 11.94 12.28 16.85
C THR A 16 11.70 10.76 16.88
N SER A 17 11.23 10.14 15.80
CA SER A 17 11.05 8.66 15.76
C SER A 17 12.37 7.88 15.72
N ALA A 18 13.43 8.48 15.16
CA ALA A 18 14.77 7.87 15.09
C ALA A 18 15.76 8.47 16.12
N GLY A 19 15.32 9.43 16.93
CA GLY A 19 16.25 10.24 17.71
C GLY A 19 15.57 11.32 18.56
N VAL A 20 14.68 10.94 19.48
CA VAL A 20 14.70 11.63 20.78
C VAL A 20 16.05 11.27 21.41
N GLY A 21 17.10 11.94 20.94
CA GLY A 21 18.41 11.96 21.56
C GLY A 21 18.21 12.37 23.01
N LYS A 22 18.85 11.62 23.90
CA LYS A 22 18.90 11.88 25.34
C LYS A 22 19.16 13.38 25.57
N GLY A 23 18.13 14.15 25.95
CA GLY A 23 18.27 15.55 26.37
C GLY A 23 17.50 16.64 25.62
N MET A 24 16.66 16.36 24.60
CA MET A 24 15.84 17.41 23.95
C MET A 24 14.36 17.35 24.36
N THR A 25 13.76 18.51 24.64
CA THR A 25 12.34 18.70 24.96
C THR A 25 11.66 19.42 23.80
N THR A 26 10.59 18.85 23.24
CA THR A 26 9.84 19.47 22.14
C THR A 26 8.43 19.84 22.55
N GLN A 27 8.01 21.06 22.19
CA GLN A 27 6.63 21.49 22.29
C GLN A 27 6.07 21.73 20.89
N VAL A 28 4.89 21.17 20.64
CA VAL A 28 4.12 21.42 19.42
C VAL A 28 2.88 22.21 19.80
N LEU A 29 2.70 23.35 19.14
CA LEU A 29 1.57 24.24 19.32
C LEU A 29 0.73 24.20 18.06
N SER A 30 -0.56 23.95 18.20
CA SER A 30 -1.52 24.13 17.12
C SER A 30 -2.30 25.40 17.34
N SER A 31 -2.49 26.18 16.28
CA SER A 31 -3.37 27.35 16.30
C SER A 31 -4.48 27.20 15.27
N SER A 32 -5.65 27.72 15.64
CA SER A 32 -6.84 27.73 14.78
C SER A 32 -7.40 29.15 14.73
N SER A 33 -7.85 29.59 13.56
CA SER A 33 -8.54 30.87 13.39
C SER A 33 -10.04 30.70 13.61
N ASP A 34 -10.71 31.76 14.06
CA ASP A 34 -12.16 31.77 14.25
C ASP A 34 -12.95 31.61 12.94
N ARG A 35 -12.39 32.02 11.79
CA ARG A 35 -13.06 31.87 10.47
C ARG A 35 -12.95 30.44 9.88
N GLY A 36 -12.98 29.40 10.72
CA GLY A 36 -13.15 28.01 10.29
C GLY A 36 -12.51 26.95 11.19
N SER A 37 -13.20 25.80 11.34
CA SER A 37 -12.91 24.72 12.30
C SER A 37 -11.69 23.83 11.98
N LYS A 38 -10.68 24.30 11.25
CA LYS A 38 -9.47 23.53 10.93
C LYS A 38 -8.24 24.19 11.54
N VAL A 39 -7.46 23.41 12.30
CA VAL A 39 -6.07 23.75 12.66
C VAL A 39 -5.32 24.05 11.36
N ARG A 40 -4.83 25.28 11.21
CA ARG A 40 -4.13 25.71 9.99
C ARG A 40 -2.62 25.68 10.18
N ASP A 41 -2.16 26.05 11.38
CA ASP A 41 -0.75 26.29 11.64
C ASP A 41 -0.25 25.50 12.84
N VAL A 42 0.95 24.96 12.70
CA VAL A 42 1.63 24.17 13.73
C VAL A 42 3.03 24.73 13.94
N PHE A 43 3.33 25.12 15.18
CA PHE A 43 4.67 25.50 15.60
C PHE A 43 5.33 24.31 16.27
N VAL A 44 6.58 24.03 15.91
CA VAL A 44 7.39 22.98 16.52
C VAL A 44 8.64 23.63 17.07
N ILE A 45 8.84 23.49 18.38
CA ILE A 45 9.92 24.16 19.10
C ILE A 45 10.67 23.10 19.89
N SER A 46 11.97 22.98 19.65
CA SER A 46 12.81 21.95 20.26
C SER A 46 14.00 22.60 20.93
N GLU A 47 14.14 22.39 22.23
CA GLU A 47 15.19 22.97 23.05
C GLU A 47 15.75 21.93 24.02
N PRO A 48 17.02 22.03 24.46
CA PRO A 48 17.61 21.04 25.35
C PRO A 48 17.04 21.09 26.78
N THR A 49 16.58 22.25 27.24
CA THR A 49 16.04 22.42 28.61
C THR A 49 14.63 22.99 28.60
N GLY A 50 13.84 22.65 29.62
CA GLY A 50 12.46 23.15 29.76
C GLY A 50 12.39 24.68 29.90
N ALA A 51 13.41 25.31 30.52
CA ALA A 51 13.50 26.76 30.65
C ALA A 51 13.74 27.44 29.30
N LYS A 52 14.70 26.95 28.50
CA LYS A 52 14.93 27.45 27.14
C LYS A 52 13.72 27.21 26.25
N LEU A 53 13.08 26.05 26.36
CA LEU A 53 11.86 25.75 25.63
C LEU A 53 10.76 26.77 25.91
N LYS A 54 10.56 27.14 27.18
CA LYS A 54 9.59 28.18 27.57
C LYS A 54 9.91 29.53 26.94
N ALA A 55 11.18 29.95 27.02
CA ALA A 55 11.64 31.23 26.49
C ALA A 55 11.48 31.29 24.97
N THR A 56 11.97 30.28 24.25
CA THR A 56 11.85 30.17 22.79
C THR A 56 10.38 30.07 22.36
N ALA A 57 9.55 29.32 23.09
CA ALA A 57 8.12 29.23 22.82
C ALA A 57 7.41 30.56 22.97
N GLN A 58 7.65 31.29 24.06
CA GLN A 58 7.04 32.58 24.26
C GLN A 58 7.52 33.60 23.22
N ALA A 59 8.82 33.65 22.93
CA ALA A 59 9.36 34.55 21.91
C ALA A 59 8.80 34.27 20.51
N THR A 60 8.63 33.00 20.16
CA THR A 60 8.02 32.58 18.88
C THR A 60 6.56 33.01 18.81
N LEU A 61 5.80 32.85 19.90
CA LEU A 61 4.41 33.28 19.96
C LEU A 61 4.27 34.79 19.92
N THR A 62 5.11 35.56 20.61
CA THR A 62 5.08 37.03 20.53
C THR A 62 5.32 37.53 19.10
N LYS A 63 6.25 36.91 18.37
CA LYS A 63 6.47 37.20 16.94
C LYS A 63 5.23 36.87 16.09
N PHE A 64 4.60 35.73 16.36
CA PHE A 64 3.38 35.33 15.66
C PHE A 64 2.22 36.27 15.99
N GLN A 65 2.10 36.71 17.25
CA GLN A 65 1.07 37.62 17.72
C GLN A 65 1.18 38.98 17.02
N HIS A 66 2.39 39.53 16.98
CA HIS A 66 2.65 40.75 16.22
C HIS A 66 2.26 40.63 14.74
N TRP A 67 2.54 39.48 14.11
CA TRP A 67 2.14 39.22 12.73
C TRP A 67 0.61 39.11 12.59
N THR A 68 -0.08 38.39 13.49
CA THR A 68 -1.53 38.27 13.44
C THR A 68 -2.22 39.60 13.67
N ASP A 69 -1.72 40.41 14.58
CA ASP A 69 -2.25 41.74 14.89
C ASP A 69 -2.08 42.69 13.69
N LYS A 70 -0.88 42.69 13.08
CA LYS A 70 -0.60 43.44 11.84
C LYS A 70 -1.55 43.06 10.69
N HIS A 71 -1.95 41.80 10.61
CA HIS A 71 -2.85 41.29 9.58
C HIS A 71 -4.33 41.20 10.04
N GLN A 72 -4.67 41.73 11.22
CA GLN A 72 -6.02 41.74 11.80
C GLN A 72 -6.65 40.34 11.89
N LEU A 73 -5.84 39.32 12.18
CA LEU A 73 -6.26 37.94 12.34
C LEU A 73 -6.46 37.60 13.81
N LYS A 74 -7.63 37.07 14.16
CA LYS A 74 -7.90 36.53 15.50
C LYS A 74 -7.59 35.03 15.58
N VAL A 75 -6.83 34.66 16.60
CA VAL A 75 -6.48 33.28 16.95
C VAL A 75 -7.41 32.80 18.06
N SER A 76 -8.03 31.64 17.87
CA SER A 76 -8.90 31.00 18.86
C SER A 76 -8.06 30.29 19.92
N THR A 77 -8.01 30.84 21.13
CA THR A 77 -7.30 30.23 22.27
C THR A 77 -7.94 28.91 22.73
N GLU A 78 -9.27 28.80 22.64
CA GLU A 78 -10.03 27.59 23.00
C GLU A 78 -9.71 26.38 22.10
N LYS A 79 -9.52 26.63 20.80
CA LYS A 79 -9.19 25.58 19.81
C LYS A 79 -7.68 25.31 19.73
N SER A 80 -6.87 26.19 20.30
CA SER A 80 -5.41 26.05 20.30
C SER A 80 -4.99 25.09 21.40
N THR A 81 -4.09 24.16 21.06
CA THR A 81 -3.61 23.16 22.01
C THR A 81 -2.12 22.97 21.91
N THR A 82 -1.52 22.63 23.05
CA THR A 82 -0.10 22.33 23.17
C THR A 82 0.10 20.86 23.48
N ILE A 83 1.13 20.25 22.91
CA ILE A 83 1.57 18.90 23.26
C ILE A 83 3.07 18.95 23.57
N LEU A 84 3.45 18.31 24.67
CA LEU A 84 4.85 18.19 25.09
C LEU A 84 5.33 16.78 24.82
N ILE A 85 6.41 16.66 24.06
CA ILE A 85 7.09 15.41 23.78
C ILE A 85 8.42 15.46 24.53
N SER A 86 8.44 14.79 25.69
CA SER A 86 9.54 14.85 26.66
C SER A 86 9.36 13.79 27.74
N ARG A 87 10.43 13.51 28.50
CA ARG A 87 10.37 12.76 29.77
C ARG A 87 10.00 13.64 30.96
N LEU A 88 9.89 14.95 30.79
CA LEU A 88 9.51 15.87 31.86
C LEU A 88 8.06 15.62 32.30
N VAL A 89 7.89 15.42 33.62
CA VAL A 89 6.58 15.25 34.25
C VAL A 89 5.78 16.56 34.18
N SER A 90 6.42 17.69 34.52
CA SER A 90 5.87 19.04 34.38
C SER A 90 6.62 19.80 33.27
N GLY A 91 5.89 20.20 32.23
CA GLY A 91 6.42 20.97 31.11
C GLY A 91 6.02 22.43 31.17
N PRO A 92 6.71 23.30 30.41
CA PRO A 92 6.43 24.72 30.40
C PRO A 92 5.01 25.02 29.89
N ARG A 93 4.28 25.82 30.65
CA ARG A 93 2.99 26.39 30.22
C ARG A 93 3.26 27.58 29.31
N VAL A 94 2.55 27.62 28.21
CA VAL A 94 2.69 28.64 27.18
C VAL A 94 1.47 29.54 27.21
N LYS A 95 1.71 30.85 27.12
CA LYS A 95 0.67 31.87 27.20
C LYS A 95 0.55 32.59 25.85
N TRP A 96 -0.68 32.73 25.39
CA TRP A 96 -1.06 33.75 24.42
C TRP A 96 -1.71 34.89 25.22
N ASP A 97 -3.02 35.07 25.14
CA ASP A 97 -3.81 35.91 26.06
C ASP A 97 -4.18 35.15 27.35
N GLN A 98 -4.43 33.85 27.19
CA GLN A 98 -4.67 32.89 28.26
C GLN A 98 -3.68 31.73 28.17
N ILE A 99 -3.62 30.91 29.22
CA ILE A 99 -2.82 29.68 29.21
C ILE A 99 -3.43 28.72 28.20
N ILE A 100 -2.67 28.34 27.18
CA ILE A 100 -3.13 27.38 26.17
C ILE A 100 -3.19 25.98 26.79
N LYS A 101 -4.29 25.26 26.58
CA LYS A 101 -4.51 23.92 27.13
C LYS A 101 -3.44 22.94 26.65
N ARG A 102 -2.88 22.17 27.59
CA ARG A 102 -2.00 21.03 27.29
C ARG A 102 -2.84 19.78 27.05
N SER A 103 -2.53 19.08 25.96
CA SER A 103 -3.14 17.81 25.58
C SER A 103 -2.09 16.70 25.52
N THR A 104 -2.53 15.46 25.68
CA THR A 104 -1.70 14.26 25.46
C THR A 104 -1.67 13.84 23.99
N SER A 105 -2.63 14.32 23.19
CA SER A 105 -2.69 14.08 21.75
C SER A 105 -3.16 15.30 20.97
N LEU A 106 -2.69 15.41 19.73
CA LEU A 106 -2.97 16.52 18.83
C LEU A 106 -3.37 16.00 17.45
N LYS A 107 -4.49 16.50 16.90
CA LYS A 107 -4.93 16.16 15.55
C LYS A 107 -4.48 17.22 14.55
N TYR A 108 -3.73 16.80 13.54
CA TYR A 108 -3.25 17.66 12.45
C TYR A 108 -3.47 16.98 11.09
N LEU A 109 -4.18 17.65 10.17
CA LEU A 109 -4.50 17.16 8.82
C LEU A 109 -5.05 15.70 8.78
N GLY A 110 -5.80 15.33 9.82
CA GLY A 110 -6.39 13.99 9.95
C GLY A 110 -5.51 12.94 10.62
N VAL A 111 -4.23 13.24 10.89
CA VAL A 111 -3.30 12.40 11.65
C VAL A 111 -3.34 12.83 13.13
N ILE A 112 -3.26 11.88 14.05
CA ILE A 112 -3.22 12.16 15.49
C ILE A 112 -1.80 11.87 15.98
N ILE A 113 -1.20 12.83 16.66
CA ILE A 113 0.15 12.75 17.23
C ILE A 113 -0.02 12.65 18.74
N ASP A 114 0.40 11.56 19.36
CA ASP A 114 0.44 11.41 20.81
C ASP A 114 1.78 11.87 21.39
N ASN A 115 1.79 12.20 22.68
CA ASN A 115 2.96 12.73 23.39
C ASN A 115 4.10 11.71 23.53
N LYS A 116 3.82 10.42 23.32
CA LYS A 116 4.79 9.32 23.34
C LYS A 116 5.29 8.96 21.94
N LEU A 117 4.73 9.57 20.88
CA LEU A 117 5.00 9.25 19.47
C LEU A 117 4.87 7.76 19.13
N ASN A 118 3.98 7.03 19.81
CA ASN A 118 3.74 5.61 19.57
C ASN A 118 2.56 5.34 18.62
N TRP A 119 1.86 6.39 18.22
CA TRP A 119 0.74 6.41 17.28
C TRP A 119 -0.47 5.56 17.73
N ALA A 120 -0.54 5.20 19.02
CA ALA A 120 -1.61 4.36 19.55
C ALA A 120 -2.97 5.05 19.40
N ASP A 121 -3.09 6.31 19.81
CA ASP A 121 -4.32 7.09 19.71
C ASP A 121 -4.77 7.24 18.26
N HIS A 122 -3.82 7.40 17.33
CA HIS A 122 -4.11 7.46 15.91
C HIS A 122 -4.71 6.16 15.38
N LEU A 123 -4.09 5.03 15.70
CA LEU A 123 -4.54 3.72 15.23
C LEU A 123 -5.87 3.30 15.88
N ILE A 124 -6.11 3.66 17.15
CA ILE A 124 -7.41 3.44 17.81
C ILE A 124 -8.50 4.28 17.14
N ASN A 125 -8.21 5.54 16.82
CA ASN A 125 -9.16 6.39 16.08
C ASN A 125 -9.47 5.83 14.69
N LEU A 126 -8.46 5.35 13.96
CA LEU A 126 -8.64 4.68 12.67
C LEU A 126 -9.49 3.41 12.80
N LYS A 127 -9.19 2.54 13.79
CA LYS A 127 -9.98 1.33 14.07
C LYS A 127 -11.44 1.66 14.32
N THR A 128 -11.72 2.72 15.08
CA THR A 128 -13.09 3.15 15.40
C THR A 128 -13.82 3.61 14.14
N LYS A 129 -13.23 4.52 13.37
CA LYS A 129 -13.78 5.00 12.08
C LYS A 129 -14.06 3.86 11.11
N LEU A 130 -13.13 2.92 10.98
CA LEU A 130 -13.26 1.79 10.05
C LEU A 130 -14.23 0.75 10.55
N THR A 131 -14.39 0.59 11.87
CA THR A 131 -15.44 -0.26 12.44
C THR A 131 -16.81 0.32 12.11
N HIS A 132 -17.00 1.65 12.23
CA HIS A 132 -18.24 2.29 11.79
C HIS A 132 -18.48 2.16 10.28
N LEU A 133 -17.44 2.33 9.46
CA LEU A 133 -17.54 2.11 8.02
C LEU A 133 -17.95 0.66 7.71
N HIS A 134 -17.32 -0.30 8.36
CA HIS A 134 -17.63 -1.71 8.22
C HIS A 134 -19.08 -2.01 8.63
N GLN A 135 -19.56 -1.46 9.74
CA GLN A 135 -20.95 -1.59 10.19
C GLN A 135 -21.95 -1.07 9.15
N LYS A 136 -21.63 0.05 8.48
CA LYS A 136 -22.46 0.58 7.39
C LYS A 136 -22.49 -0.37 6.19
N ILE A 137 -21.34 -0.95 5.81
CA ILE A 137 -21.25 -1.93 4.72
C ILE A 137 -22.06 -3.19 5.06
N THR A 138 -21.99 -3.68 6.30
CA THR A 138 -22.73 -4.88 6.71
C THR A 138 -24.25 -4.67 6.74
N ARG A 139 -24.74 -3.42 6.82
CA ARG A 139 -26.18 -3.11 6.72
C ARG A 139 -26.73 -3.20 5.31
N ILE A 140 -25.89 -3.02 4.28
CA ILE A 140 -26.30 -3.05 2.86
C ILE A 140 -25.87 -4.35 2.15
N ALA A 141 -25.00 -5.13 2.79
CA ALA A 141 -24.44 -6.34 2.22
C ALA A 141 -24.07 -7.34 3.34
N GLY A 142 -24.96 -8.30 3.58
CA GLY A 142 -24.71 -9.48 4.42
C GLY A 142 -23.86 -10.53 3.72
N THR A 143 -23.57 -11.68 4.32
CA THR A 143 -22.66 -12.67 3.67
C THR A 143 -23.26 -13.35 2.44
N ASN A 144 -24.59 -13.49 2.37
CA ASN A 144 -25.30 -14.25 1.34
C ASN A 144 -26.25 -13.38 0.49
N TRP A 145 -26.30 -12.07 0.73
CA TRP A 145 -27.20 -11.14 0.03
C TRP A 145 -26.54 -9.76 -0.15
N GLY A 146 -27.10 -8.95 -1.05
CA GLY A 146 -26.61 -7.60 -1.35
C GLY A 146 -25.43 -7.60 -2.31
N LEU A 147 -24.37 -6.85 -1.99
CA LEU A 147 -23.24 -6.61 -2.91
C LEU A 147 -22.47 -7.88 -3.28
N ASN A 148 -22.01 -8.00 -4.52
CA ASN A 148 -21.10 -9.06 -4.94
C ASN A 148 -19.72 -8.93 -4.25
N LYS A 149 -19.04 -10.07 -4.02
CA LYS A 149 -17.67 -10.22 -3.52
C LYS A 149 -16.68 -9.23 -4.15
N ASP A 150 -16.67 -9.12 -5.48
CA ASP A 150 -15.74 -8.24 -6.20
C ASP A 150 -15.96 -6.76 -5.88
N LEU A 151 -17.22 -6.35 -5.72
CA LEU A 151 -17.57 -4.98 -5.33
C LEU A 151 -17.14 -4.71 -3.90
N ARG A 152 -17.36 -5.64 -2.96
CA ARG A 152 -16.89 -5.52 -1.57
C ARG A 152 -15.36 -5.42 -1.50
N ARG A 153 -14.66 -6.24 -2.28
CA ARG A 153 -13.20 -6.20 -2.40
C ARG A 153 -12.73 -4.86 -2.93
N ARG A 154 -13.40 -4.32 -3.96
CA ARG A 154 -13.12 -2.99 -4.50
C ARG A 154 -13.35 -1.89 -3.48
N LEU A 155 -14.45 -1.92 -2.72
CA LEU A 155 -14.74 -0.97 -1.64
C LEU A 155 -13.66 -1.00 -0.56
N TYR A 156 -13.22 -2.19 -0.14
CA TYR A 156 -12.11 -2.32 0.80
C TYR A 156 -10.84 -1.63 0.26
N LYS A 157 -10.41 -1.95 -0.97
CA LYS A 157 -9.17 -1.42 -1.56
C LYS A 157 -9.22 0.09 -1.84
N THR A 158 -10.37 0.61 -2.24
CA THR A 158 -10.52 2.01 -2.67
C THR A 158 -10.85 2.95 -1.52
N VAL A 159 -11.58 2.47 -0.50
CA VAL A 159 -12.03 3.29 0.63
C VAL A 159 -11.27 2.94 1.90
N ALA A 160 -11.49 1.74 2.46
CA ALA A 160 -10.98 1.38 3.78
C ALA A 160 -9.44 1.38 3.83
N GLU A 161 -8.79 0.76 2.85
CA GLU A 161 -7.33 0.74 2.73
C GLU A 161 -6.77 2.16 2.55
N ARG A 162 -7.37 2.99 1.68
CA ARG A 162 -6.93 4.37 1.47
C ARG A 162 -7.09 5.27 2.68
N MET A 163 -8.15 5.08 3.46
CA MET A 163 -8.35 5.79 4.72
C MET A 163 -7.25 5.49 5.75
N ILE A 164 -6.79 4.24 5.82
CA ILE A 164 -5.70 3.83 6.72
C ILE A 164 -4.38 4.39 6.24
N LEU A 165 -4.10 4.26 4.94
CA LEU A 165 -2.83 4.65 4.34
C LEU A 165 -2.63 6.18 4.31
N HIS A 166 -3.69 6.96 4.57
CA HIS A 166 -3.57 8.40 4.74
C HIS A 166 -2.63 8.73 5.91
N GLY A 167 -1.56 9.45 5.60
CA GLY A 167 -0.55 9.80 6.60
C GLY A 167 0.36 8.64 7.02
N ALA A 168 0.35 7.49 6.34
CA ALA A 168 1.20 6.33 6.66
C ALA A 168 2.69 6.69 6.76
N ALA A 169 3.16 7.65 5.96
CA ALA A 169 4.53 8.14 6.00
C ALA A 169 4.96 8.72 7.36
N ALA A 170 4.02 9.11 8.21
CA ALA A 170 4.29 9.62 9.55
C ALA A 170 4.40 8.51 10.61
N TRP A 171 3.59 7.45 10.50
CA TRP A 171 3.40 6.48 11.58
C TRP A 171 3.81 5.04 11.25
N ALA A 172 3.86 4.64 9.97
CA ALA A 172 4.13 3.27 9.56
C ALA A 172 5.63 3.03 9.28
N TYR A 173 6.48 3.28 10.29
CA TYR A 173 7.93 3.18 10.12
C TYR A 173 8.70 2.82 11.40
N PRO A 174 9.38 1.66 11.42
CA PRO A 174 8.80 0.33 11.25
C PRO A 174 7.68 0.08 12.27
N LEU A 175 6.73 -0.78 11.94
CA LEU A 175 5.61 -1.09 12.84
C LEU A 175 6.02 -2.07 13.94
N SER A 176 5.59 -1.79 15.16
CA SER A 176 5.68 -2.76 16.26
C SER A 176 4.71 -3.93 16.05
N THR A 177 5.02 -5.09 16.64
CA THR A 177 4.15 -6.28 16.60
C THR A 177 2.72 -5.98 17.06
N ARG A 178 2.55 -5.11 18.07
CA ARG A 178 1.23 -4.68 18.56
C ARG A 178 0.45 -3.90 17.49
N GLN A 179 1.10 -2.99 16.77
CA GLN A 179 0.49 -2.22 15.69
C GLN A 179 0.14 -3.13 14.50
N SER A 180 1.02 -4.06 14.12
CA SER A 180 0.75 -5.03 13.06
C SER A 180 -0.45 -5.93 13.38
N ARG A 181 -0.56 -6.43 14.63
CA ARG A 181 -1.74 -7.18 15.10
C ARG A 181 -3.02 -6.36 15.04
N LEU A 182 -2.95 -5.08 15.42
CA LEU A 182 -4.10 -4.16 15.35
C LEU A 182 -4.56 -3.93 13.90
N LEU A 183 -3.64 -3.72 12.96
CA LEU A 183 -3.95 -3.58 11.55
C LEU A 183 -4.57 -4.86 10.97
N ASN A 184 -4.03 -6.03 11.32
CA ASN A 184 -4.62 -7.32 10.93
C ASN A 184 -6.03 -7.50 11.50
N SER A 185 -6.29 -7.07 12.74
CA SER A 185 -7.63 -7.10 13.34
C SER A 185 -8.62 -6.21 12.58
N ILE A 186 -8.19 -5.03 12.11
CA ILE A 186 -9.02 -4.15 11.27
C ILE A 186 -9.29 -4.80 9.91
N GLN A 187 -8.23 -5.25 9.22
CA GLN A 187 -8.34 -5.86 7.89
C GLN A 187 -9.23 -7.11 7.90
N ARG A 188 -9.12 -7.93 8.95
CA ARG A 188 -9.90 -9.16 9.14
C ARG A 188 -11.41 -8.95 8.99
N LYS A 189 -11.96 -7.88 9.57
CA LYS A 189 -13.40 -7.57 9.48
C LYS A 189 -13.85 -7.44 8.03
N PHE A 190 -13.07 -6.72 7.22
CA PHE A 190 -13.37 -6.54 5.79
C PHE A 190 -13.16 -7.84 5.01
N LEU A 191 -12.10 -8.59 5.28
CA LEU A 191 -11.84 -9.87 4.60
C LEU A 191 -12.96 -10.88 4.84
N LEU A 192 -13.50 -10.97 6.06
CA LEU A 192 -14.65 -11.82 6.37
C LEU A 192 -15.91 -11.37 5.62
N ASN A 193 -16.17 -10.07 5.51
CA ASN A 193 -17.32 -9.57 4.74
C ASN A 193 -17.18 -9.75 3.22
N VAL A 194 -15.95 -9.65 2.68
CA VAL A 194 -15.65 -9.91 1.27
C VAL A 194 -15.85 -11.38 0.94
N THR A 195 -15.26 -12.28 1.73
CA THR A 195 -15.30 -13.72 1.49
C THR A 195 -16.61 -14.39 1.91
N GLY A 196 -17.30 -13.80 2.88
CA GLY A 196 -18.37 -14.48 3.60
C GLY A 196 -17.87 -15.70 4.38
N ALA A 197 -16.58 -15.81 4.71
CA ALA A 197 -16.08 -16.93 5.49
C ALA A 197 -16.54 -16.86 6.97
N TYR A 198 -16.43 -17.98 7.69
CA TYR A 198 -16.72 -18.03 9.13
C TYR A 198 -15.75 -17.13 9.91
N SER A 199 -16.23 -16.59 11.03
CA SER A 199 -15.45 -15.70 11.92
C SER A 199 -14.19 -16.34 12.51
N THR A 200 -14.03 -17.65 12.39
CA THR A 200 -12.89 -18.46 12.87
C THR A 200 -11.89 -18.79 11.75
N THR A 201 -12.19 -18.48 10.48
CA THR A 201 -11.28 -18.71 9.37
C THR A 201 -9.99 -17.88 9.55
N PRO A 202 -8.78 -18.46 9.41
CA PRO A 202 -7.52 -17.74 9.63
C PRO A 202 -7.35 -16.49 8.75
N THR A 203 -6.89 -15.37 9.30
CA THR A 203 -6.71 -14.11 8.53
C THR A 203 -5.72 -14.28 7.38
N ALA A 204 -4.61 -15.01 7.61
CA ALA A 204 -3.60 -15.27 6.59
C ALA A 204 -4.18 -16.02 5.38
N ALA A 205 -5.05 -17.01 5.62
CA ALA A 205 -5.75 -17.71 4.56
C ALA A 205 -6.67 -16.77 3.76
N LEU A 206 -7.43 -15.90 4.43
CA LEU A 206 -8.30 -14.93 3.74
C LEU A 206 -7.51 -13.93 2.88
N GLN A 207 -6.34 -13.49 3.36
CA GLN A 207 -5.44 -12.62 2.60
C GLN A 207 -4.98 -13.29 1.30
N VAL A 208 -4.57 -14.57 1.37
CA VAL A 208 -4.08 -15.33 0.20
C VAL A 208 -5.22 -15.63 -0.77
N ILE A 209 -6.38 -16.07 -0.27
CA ILE A 209 -7.58 -16.36 -1.09
C ILE A 209 -8.01 -15.10 -1.87
N GLU A 210 -8.04 -13.93 -1.22
CA GLU A 210 -8.46 -12.68 -1.87
C GLU A 210 -7.36 -11.95 -2.63
N GLY A 211 -6.13 -12.45 -2.54
CA GLY A 211 -4.94 -11.77 -3.06
C GLY A 211 -4.78 -10.34 -2.53
N ILE A 212 -4.92 -10.18 -1.21
CA ILE A 212 -4.80 -8.91 -0.50
C ILE A 212 -3.59 -9.00 0.43
N ILE A 213 -2.61 -8.12 0.20
CA ILE A 213 -1.41 -8.03 1.02
C ILE A 213 -1.78 -7.65 2.46
N PRO A 214 -1.10 -8.22 3.48
CA PRO A 214 -1.28 -7.82 4.86
C PRO A 214 -1.16 -6.30 5.04
N LEU A 215 -2.10 -5.73 5.80
CA LEU A 215 -2.23 -4.28 5.89
C LEU A 215 -1.01 -3.60 6.51
N HIS A 216 -0.30 -4.26 7.43
CA HIS A 216 0.95 -3.75 8.02
C HIS A 216 2.04 -3.61 6.96
N THR A 217 2.23 -4.64 6.14
CA THR A 217 3.18 -4.62 5.00
C THR A 217 2.81 -3.52 4.01
N LYS A 218 1.52 -3.36 3.69
CA LYS A 218 1.04 -2.31 2.79
C LYS A 218 1.26 -0.90 3.35
N ALA A 219 1.08 -0.70 4.65
CA ALA A 219 1.32 0.59 5.30
C ALA A 219 2.80 0.99 5.28
N GLU A 220 3.70 0.06 5.57
CA GLU A 220 5.14 0.30 5.47
C GLU A 220 5.59 0.55 4.02
N GLN A 221 5.03 -0.21 3.07
CA GLN A 221 5.25 0.00 1.63
C GLN A 221 4.93 1.46 1.21
N GLU A 222 3.77 1.97 1.59
CA GLU A 222 3.37 3.35 1.26
C GLU A 222 4.22 4.39 2.00
N ALA A 223 4.59 4.12 3.27
CA ALA A 223 5.45 5.02 4.02
C ALA A 223 6.83 5.17 3.36
N VAL A 224 7.43 4.06 2.93
CA VAL A 224 8.71 4.04 2.22
C VAL A 224 8.59 4.76 0.87
N TYR A 225 7.52 4.48 0.12
CA TYR A 225 7.27 5.16 -1.16
C TYR A 225 7.19 6.68 -1.00
N VAL A 226 6.38 7.18 -0.07
CA VAL A 226 6.21 8.63 0.16
C VAL A 226 7.52 9.26 0.63
N ARG A 227 8.21 8.60 1.56
CA ARG A 227 9.48 9.09 2.12
C ARG A 227 10.57 9.23 1.07
N ARG A 228 10.63 8.27 0.14
CA ARG A 228 11.53 8.36 -0.99
C ARG A 228 11.02 9.36 -2.03
N ALA A 229 9.87 9.11 -2.63
CA ALA A 229 9.42 9.81 -3.82
C ALA A 229 9.06 11.28 -3.55
N ARG A 230 8.64 11.62 -2.32
CA ARG A 230 8.25 12.99 -1.96
C ARG A 230 9.25 13.68 -1.03
N LEU A 231 9.71 12.98 0.01
CA LEU A 231 10.59 13.59 1.02
C LEU A 231 12.08 13.48 0.68
N ARG A 232 12.45 12.80 -0.42
CA ARG A 232 13.84 12.62 -0.88
C ARG A 232 14.76 12.15 0.24
N LYS A 233 14.30 11.14 0.98
CA LYS A 233 15.00 10.58 2.14
C LYS A 233 15.33 9.11 1.94
N THR A 234 16.50 8.71 2.40
CA THR A 234 16.91 7.31 2.50
C THR A 234 15.96 6.53 3.41
N SER A 235 15.69 5.28 3.03
CA SER A 235 14.80 4.38 3.74
C SER A 235 15.14 2.93 3.41
N ASN A 236 15.16 2.09 4.44
CA ASN A 236 15.35 0.66 4.28
C ASN A 236 13.99 -0.04 4.31
N TYR A 237 13.82 -1.06 3.46
CA TYR A 237 12.64 -1.93 3.45
C TYR A 237 13.05 -3.33 3.01
N ASN A 238 12.74 -4.35 3.82
CA ASN A 238 13.07 -5.75 3.54
C ASN A 238 14.54 -5.96 3.13
N ASN A 239 15.48 -5.35 3.86
CA ASN A 239 16.93 -5.34 3.59
C ASN A 239 17.39 -4.60 2.31
N ILE A 240 16.49 -3.93 1.59
CA ILE A 240 16.84 -3.06 0.46
C ILE A 240 16.95 -1.60 0.93
N ASN A 241 18.06 -0.95 0.59
CA ASN A 241 18.25 0.48 0.79
C ASN A 241 17.76 1.26 -0.42
N PHE A 242 16.76 2.10 -0.21
CA PHE A 242 16.29 3.05 -1.21
C PHE A 242 17.02 4.39 -1.02
N ASN A 243 18.00 4.72 -1.87
CA ASN A 243 18.77 5.98 -1.84
C ASN A 243 18.31 7.09 -2.82
N PRO A 244 17.88 8.30 -2.35
CA PRO A 244 17.63 9.53 -3.10
C PRO A 244 17.81 9.47 -4.60
N ASN A 245 19.11 9.51 -4.84
CA ASN A 245 19.80 9.82 -6.06
C ASN A 245 19.67 8.71 -7.08
N ASN A 246 19.28 7.50 -6.65
CA ASN A 246 19.13 6.38 -7.57
C ASN A 246 17.90 6.50 -8.49
N TYR A 247 17.05 7.51 -8.27
CA TYR A 247 15.74 7.63 -8.93
C TYR A 247 15.44 9.07 -9.32
N GLU A 248 14.66 9.20 -10.39
CA GLU A 248 14.25 10.48 -10.96
C GLU A 248 13.59 11.38 -9.90
N ASP A 249 14.02 12.63 -9.93
CA ASP A 249 13.29 13.72 -9.33
C ASP A 249 11.99 13.87 -10.11
N GLY A 250 10.91 14.12 -9.39
CA GLY A 250 9.68 14.48 -10.05
C GLY A 250 9.95 15.88 -10.55
N THR A 251 9.65 16.11 -11.81
CA THR A 251 9.41 17.46 -12.28
C THR A 251 8.49 18.11 -11.26
N THR A 252 9.01 19.08 -10.50
CA THR A 252 8.16 20.01 -9.76
C THR A 252 7.28 20.61 -10.83
N SER A 253 6.06 20.09 -10.97
CA SER A 253 5.04 20.71 -11.80
C SER A 253 4.96 22.15 -11.30
N THR A 254 5.53 23.03 -12.14
CA THR A 254 5.57 24.48 -12.04
C THR A 254 5.85 25.06 -10.65
N LYS A 255 7.08 25.56 -10.46
CA LYS A 255 7.38 26.56 -9.41
C LYS A 255 6.67 27.92 -9.63
N PHE A 256 5.75 28.00 -10.60
CA PHE A 256 5.00 29.21 -10.90
C PHE A 256 3.72 29.23 -10.07
N HIS A 257 3.48 30.36 -9.40
CA HIS A 257 2.21 30.62 -8.74
C HIS A 257 1.10 30.70 -9.81
N PRO A 258 -0.12 30.17 -9.59
CA PRO A 258 -1.19 30.21 -10.58
C PRO A 258 -1.53 31.62 -11.08
N ALA A 259 -1.32 32.65 -10.25
CA ALA A 259 -1.52 34.05 -10.64
C ALA A 259 -0.42 34.63 -11.56
N ILE A 260 0.70 33.92 -11.75
CA ILE A 260 1.79 34.28 -12.68
C ILE A 260 1.66 33.45 -13.99
N PHE A 261 0.67 32.55 -14.06
CA PHE A 261 0.42 31.70 -15.20
C PHE A 261 -0.45 32.45 -16.23
N GLN A 262 0.18 33.25 -17.09
CA GLN A 262 -0.48 33.81 -18.26
C GLN A 262 -0.71 32.68 -19.28
N LEU A 263 -1.99 32.37 -19.50
CA LEU A 263 -2.43 31.27 -20.37
C LEU A 263 -2.33 31.67 -21.84
N GLU A 264 -2.54 32.97 -22.13
CA GLU A 264 -2.60 33.52 -23.47
C GLU A 264 -1.29 33.37 -24.25
N ASP A 265 -0.13 33.44 -23.59
CA ASP A 265 1.18 33.41 -24.26
C ASP A 265 1.69 32.00 -24.60
N ARG A 266 1.01 30.95 -24.16
CA ARG A 266 1.49 29.55 -24.32
C ARG A 266 0.49 28.57 -24.91
N ILE A 267 -0.80 28.93 -25.01
CA ILE A 267 -1.77 28.14 -25.78
C ILE A 267 -1.85 28.72 -27.19
N SER A 268 -0.93 28.29 -28.04
CA SER A 268 -1.14 28.42 -29.48
C SER A 268 -2.14 27.35 -29.93
N LEU A 269 -3.34 27.76 -30.34
CA LEU A 269 -4.30 26.89 -31.03
C LEU A 269 -3.86 26.55 -32.46
N LYS A 270 -2.78 27.18 -32.96
CA LYS A 270 -2.13 26.74 -34.20
C LYS A 270 -1.32 25.49 -33.88
N LYS A 271 -1.83 24.31 -34.28
CA LYS A 271 -1.02 23.10 -34.50
C LYS A 271 0.02 23.41 -35.58
N GLN A 272 1.08 24.13 -35.22
CA GLN A 272 2.26 24.29 -36.04
C GLN A 272 3.46 24.15 -35.11
N PHE A 273 3.73 22.91 -34.71
CA PHE A 273 5.13 22.50 -34.66
C PHE A 273 5.60 22.61 -36.11
N LEU A 274 6.19 23.75 -36.49
CA LEU A 274 6.89 23.85 -37.76
C LEU A 274 7.96 22.74 -37.72
N PRO A 275 7.95 21.78 -38.66
CA PRO A 275 9.10 20.91 -38.83
C PRO A 275 10.29 21.84 -39.01
N VAL A 276 11.33 21.70 -38.18
CA VAL A 276 12.62 22.27 -38.56
C VAL A 276 13.05 21.44 -39.77
N PRO A 277 13.07 21.98 -41.00
CA PRO A 277 13.47 21.20 -42.16
C PRO A 277 14.93 20.80 -41.93
N GLY A 278 15.20 19.50 -41.94
CA GLY A 278 16.54 18.95 -41.77
C GLY A 278 16.79 18.19 -40.47
N LEU A 279 16.10 18.43 -39.34
CA LEU A 279 16.50 17.82 -38.05
C LEU A 279 15.76 16.49 -37.76
N ASN A 280 16.39 15.35 -38.05
CA ASN A 280 15.87 14.02 -37.72
C ASN A 280 16.60 13.40 -36.53
N ILE A 281 15.89 13.07 -35.44
CA ILE A 281 16.45 12.45 -34.24
C ILE A 281 16.08 10.97 -34.20
N TYR A 282 17.08 10.10 -34.10
CA TYR A 282 16.93 8.65 -33.96
C TYR A 282 17.47 8.20 -32.61
N THR A 283 16.81 7.23 -31.97
CA THR A 283 17.19 6.72 -30.65
C THR A 283 17.12 5.20 -30.66
N ASP A 284 18.10 4.52 -30.08
CA ASP A 284 18.04 3.08 -29.91
C ASP A 284 18.76 2.60 -28.64
N GLY A 285 18.51 1.35 -28.27
CA GLY A 285 19.10 0.68 -27.13
C GLY A 285 19.47 -0.77 -27.44
N SER A 286 20.70 -1.15 -27.11
CA SER A 286 21.21 -2.50 -27.32
C SER A 286 21.51 -3.19 -25.99
N LYS A 287 21.30 -4.50 -25.93
CA LYS A 287 21.62 -5.31 -24.75
C LYS A 287 22.46 -6.52 -25.17
N ILE A 288 23.68 -6.58 -24.65
CA ILE A 288 24.61 -7.69 -24.83
C ILE A 288 25.02 -8.16 -23.44
N GLU A 289 24.69 -9.41 -23.11
CA GLU A 289 24.88 -9.99 -21.77
C GLU A 289 24.29 -9.09 -20.64
N ASP A 290 25.13 -8.68 -19.68
CA ASP A 290 24.79 -7.80 -18.56
C ASP A 290 25.01 -6.30 -18.88
N LYS A 291 25.43 -5.95 -20.10
CA LYS A 291 25.66 -4.57 -20.51
C LYS A 291 24.50 -4.06 -21.35
N THR A 292 24.07 -2.84 -21.10
CA THR A 292 23.03 -2.16 -21.89
C THR A 292 23.59 -0.85 -22.40
N GLY A 293 23.58 -0.67 -23.72
CA GLY A 293 24.00 0.54 -24.40
C GLY A 293 22.78 1.34 -24.85
N SER A 294 22.86 2.67 -24.79
CA SER A 294 21.83 3.56 -25.32
C SER A 294 22.50 4.65 -26.14
N ALA A 295 21.89 4.99 -27.27
CA ALA A 295 22.39 6.02 -28.15
C ALA A 295 21.26 6.84 -28.78
N PHE A 296 21.61 8.06 -29.17
CA PHE A 296 20.81 8.83 -30.12
C PHE A 296 21.72 9.46 -31.16
N CYS A 297 21.20 9.65 -32.38
CA CYS A 297 21.85 10.42 -33.42
C CYS A 297 20.89 11.45 -33.98
N VAL A 298 21.44 12.60 -34.37
CA VAL A 298 20.71 13.68 -35.02
C VAL A 298 21.30 13.89 -36.40
N MET A 299 20.46 13.76 -37.42
CA MET A 299 20.83 13.93 -38.83
C MET A 299 20.26 15.25 -39.34
N GLU A 300 21.11 16.09 -39.94
CA GLU A 300 20.80 17.26 -40.78
C GLU A 300 21.55 17.11 -42.11
N ASP A 301 20.96 16.41 -43.07
CA ASP A 301 21.52 15.99 -44.38
C ASP A 301 22.81 15.13 -44.34
N ILE A 302 23.69 15.31 -43.33
CA ILE A 302 24.79 14.44 -42.88
C ILE A 302 24.76 14.44 -41.33
N THR A 303 25.14 13.33 -40.68
CA THR A 303 25.14 13.18 -39.21
C THR A 303 25.91 14.31 -38.53
N LYS A 304 25.26 15.01 -37.58
CA LYS A 304 25.85 16.21 -36.95
C LYS A 304 26.10 16.04 -35.46
N TYR A 305 25.32 15.19 -34.78
CA TYR A 305 25.48 14.93 -33.35
C TYR A 305 25.19 13.47 -33.00
N GLU A 306 26.11 12.85 -32.27
CA GLU A 306 26.00 11.49 -31.76
C GLU A 306 26.20 11.50 -30.25
N TRP A 307 25.40 10.68 -29.56
CA TRP A 307 25.61 10.40 -28.15
C TRP A 307 25.46 8.91 -27.93
N MET A 308 26.37 8.34 -27.15
CA MET A 308 26.32 6.96 -26.72
C MET A 308 26.78 6.84 -25.27
N ALA A 309 26.10 6.00 -24.49
CA ALA A 309 26.51 5.70 -23.12
C ALA A 309 26.18 4.26 -22.73
N GLN A 310 27.02 3.71 -21.84
CA GLN A 310 26.76 2.43 -21.22
C GLN A 310 25.94 2.64 -19.94
N LEU A 311 24.79 1.97 -19.84
CA LEU A 311 23.89 2.05 -18.69
C LEU A 311 24.33 1.13 -17.55
N SER A 312 24.30 1.64 -16.32
CA SER A 312 24.62 0.88 -15.10
C SER A 312 23.54 -0.15 -14.69
N SER A 313 23.94 -1.21 -13.98
CA SER A 313 23.15 -2.42 -13.66
C SER A 313 21.83 -2.25 -12.90
N LEU A 314 21.53 -1.07 -12.34
CA LEU A 314 20.23 -0.82 -11.69
C LEU A 314 19.04 -0.77 -12.68
N GLN A 315 19.29 -0.97 -13.99
CA GLN A 315 18.40 -0.58 -15.08
C GLN A 315 18.00 -1.73 -16.03
N HIS A 316 18.34 -2.99 -15.75
CA HIS A 316 18.16 -4.16 -16.66
C HIS A 316 16.72 -4.44 -17.17
N SER A 317 15.71 -3.66 -16.74
CA SER A 317 14.30 -3.79 -17.15
C SER A 317 13.76 -2.62 -17.99
N LEU A 318 14.62 -1.71 -18.46
CA LEU A 318 14.22 -0.53 -19.25
C LEU A 318 14.53 -0.55 -20.76
N PRO A 319 14.58 -1.69 -21.50
CA PRO A 319 14.82 -1.63 -22.96
C PRO A 319 13.81 -0.76 -23.72
N SER A 320 12.58 -0.60 -23.20
CA SER A 320 11.48 0.07 -23.92
C SER A 320 11.20 1.52 -23.50
N ARG A 321 12.03 2.16 -22.65
CA ARG A 321 11.77 3.54 -22.18
C ARG A 321 12.95 4.51 -22.28
N ALA A 322 14.02 4.16 -22.98
CA ALA A 322 15.08 5.10 -23.34
C ALA A 322 14.59 6.26 -24.23
N SER A 323 13.34 6.24 -24.74
CA SER A 323 12.74 7.38 -25.48
C SER A 323 12.31 8.59 -24.62
N CYS A 324 12.57 8.56 -23.32
CA CYS A 324 12.23 9.65 -22.39
C CYS A 324 13.33 10.72 -22.23
N TYR A 325 14.52 10.58 -22.84
CA TYR A 325 15.54 11.65 -22.85
C TYR A 325 15.34 12.63 -24.00
N THR A 326 14.16 13.25 -24.05
CA THR A 326 13.89 14.54 -24.70
C THR A 326 13.33 15.52 -23.67
N GLY A 327 13.82 15.45 -22.43
CA GLY A 327 13.36 16.27 -21.31
C GLY A 327 14.24 17.49 -20.98
N GLY A 328 15.33 17.69 -21.73
CA GLY A 328 16.27 18.81 -21.57
C GLY A 328 16.54 19.62 -22.84
N LEU A 329 16.03 19.18 -23.99
CA LEU A 329 16.05 19.92 -25.25
C LEU A 329 14.60 20.14 -25.66
N SER A 330 14.16 21.39 -25.54
CA SER A 330 12.88 21.89 -26.01
C SER A 330 12.83 21.90 -27.53
N LEU A 331 12.74 20.73 -28.17
CA LEU A 331 12.48 20.60 -29.62
C LEU A 331 11.52 19.43 -29.86
N GLY A 332 10.47 19.71 -30.63
CA GLY A 332 9.21 18.95 -30.69
C GLY A 332 9.34 17.50 -31.14
N LYS A 333 8.60 16.61 -30.48
CA LYS A 333 8.25 15.29 -31.03
C LYS A 333 7.12 15.47 -32.04
N GLN A 334 7.32 15.00 -33.27
CA GLN A 334 6.21 14.64 -34.13
C GLN A 334 5.69 13.26 -33.69
N ASP A 335 4.45 13.21 -33.20
CA ASP A 335 3.68 11.98 -33.17
C ASP A 335 3.25 11.67 -34.61
N GLN A 336 4.00 10.83 -35.31
CA GLN A 336 3.42 10.06 -36.40
C GLN A 336 2.79 8.78 -35.82
N PRO A 337 1.61 8.37 -36.30
CA PRO A 337 0.92 7.20 -35.80
C PRO A 337 1.70 5.96 -36.21
N THR A 338 2.59 5.48 -35.35
CA THR A 338 3.18 4.16 -35.52
C THR A 338 2.17 3.14 -35.00
N ASP A 339 1.46 2.58 -35.97
CA ASP A 339 0.83 1.29 -35.80
C ASP A 339 1.86 0.28 -35.29
N LYS A 340 1.35 -0.71 -34.57
CA LYS A 340 2.12 -1.64 -33.74
C LYS A 340 3.30 -2.28 -34.49
N GLY A 341 4.50 -2.11 -33.93
CA GLY A 341 5.61 -3.08 -33.99
C GLY A 341 6.06 -3.51 -35.39
N VAL A 342 6.92 -2.71 -36.02
CA VAL A 342 7.82 -3.20 -37.08
C VAL A 342 9.18 -2.56 -36.88
N ALA A 343 10.22 -3.38 -36.69
CA ALA A 343 11.60 -2.96 -36.81
C ALA A 343 11.85 -2.63 -38.29
N HIS A 344 11.91 -1.35 -38.64
CA HIS A 344 12.19 -0.92 -40.01
C HIS A 344 13.70 -0.97 -40.28
N VAL A 345 14.15 -2.09 -40.85
CA VAL A 345 15.45 -2.24 -41.50
C VAL A 345 15.49 -1.32 -42.73
N GLY A 346 16.60 -0.58 -42.96
CA GLY A 346 16.79 0.25 -44.17
C GLY A 346 16.73 1.77 -43.98
N TYR A 347 16.63 2.28 -42.74
CA TYR A 347 16.76 3.72 -42.46
C TYR A 347 18.12 4.01 -41.82
N SER A 348 18.95 4.80 -42.51
CA SER A 348 20.33 5.12 -42.10
C SER A 348 20.45 5.66 -40.67
N GLY A 349 19.48 6.46 -40.22
CA GLY A 349 19.45 6.98 -38.84
C GLY A 349 19.16 5.94 -37.77
N ASN A 350 18.25 5.00 -38.04
CA ASN A 350 17.96 3.90 -37.10
C ASN A 350 19.14 2.94 -37.01
N GLU A 351 19.76 2.63 -38.15
CA GLU A 351 20.95 1.77 -38.20
C GLU A 351 22.15 2.42 -37.51
N ALA A 352 22.34 3.73 -37.70
CA ALA A 352 23.34 4.50 -36.96
C ALA A 352 23.09 4.47 -35.45
N ALA A 353 21.83 4.65 -35.01
CA ALA A 353 21.47 4.57 -33.59
C ALA A 353 21.68 3.16 -33.00
N ASP A 354 21.35 2.08 -33.73
CA ASP A 354 21.58 0.70 -33.31
C ASP A 354 23.08 0.37 -33.21
N LEU A 355 23.87 0.77 -34.21
CA LEU A 355 25.33 0.61 -34.21
C LEU A 355 25.97 1.36 -33.04
N LEU A 356 25.55 2.60 -32.79
CA LEU A 356 26.01 3.39 -31.65
C LEU A 356 25.59 2.75 -30.33
N ALA A 357 24.37 2.23 -30.22
CA ALA A 357 23.91 1.55 -29.02
C ALA A 357 24.69 0.24 -28.76
N LYS A 358 25.05 -0.51 -29.80
CA LYS A 358 25.94 -1.68 -29.71
C LYS A 358 27.34 -1.28 -29.30
N LYS A 359 27.93 -0.26 -29.92
CA LYS A 359 29.26 0.29 -29.57
C LYS A 359 29.29 0.78 -28.12
N ALA A 360 28.20 1.37 -27.65
CA ALA A 360 28.02 1.80 -26.26
C ALA A 360 28.12 0.65 -25.25
N THR A 361 27.80 -0.59 -25.62
CA THR A 361 27.97 -1.74 -24.72
C THR A 361 29.43 -2.11 -24.46
N GLN A 362 30.34 -1.76 -25.38
CA GLN A 362 31.75 -2.13 -25.33
C GLN A 362 32.64 -0.95 -24.90
N GLU A 363 32.41 0.22 -25.48
CA GLU A 363 33.26 1.41 -25.37
C GLU A 363 32.56 2.60 -24.69
N GLY A 364 31.27 2.47 -24.35
CA GLY A 364 30.49 3.55 -23.79
C GLY A 364 30.95 3.94 -22.38
N ILE A 365 30.97 5.24 -22.10
CA ILE A 365 31.24 5.73 -20.75
C ILE A 365 30.10 5.26 -19.82
N PRO A 366 30.40 4.58 -18.70
CA PRO A 366 29.40 4.19 -17.73
C PRO A 366 28.67 5.42 -17.19
N THR A 367 27.39 5.55 -17.56
CA THR A 367 26.57 6.70 -17.18
C THR A 367 25.51 6.26 -16.20
N PHE A 368 25.51 6.89 -15.02
CA PHE A 368 24.48 6.67 -14.02
C PHE A 368 23.21 7.43 -14.41
N ILE A 369 22.14 6.69 -14.70
CA ILE A 369 20.83 7.26 -14.98
C ILE A 369 19.86 6.92 -13.83
N PRO A 370 19.21 7.92 -13.19
CA PRO A 370 18.24 7.66 -12.16
C PRO A 370 17.03 6.87 -12.69
N ALA A 371 16.62 5.81 -11.99
CA ALA A 371 15.47 5.01 -12.39
C ALA A 371 14.14 5.77 -12.26
N PRO A 372 13.13 5.50 -13.11
CA PRO A 372 11.84 6.17 -13.02
C PRO A 372 11.15 6.00 -11.67
N ARG A 373 10.38 7.01 -11.22
CA ARG A 373 9.64 6.92 -9.94
C ARG A 373 8.69 5.73 -9.84
N ASN A 374 8.15 5.27 -10.97
CA ASN A 374 7.30 4.08 -11.03
C ASN A 374 8.08 2.79 -10.73
N HIS A 375 9.39 2.76 -11.00
CA HIS A 375 10.26 1.64 -10.65
C HIS A 375 10.28 1.41 -9.13
N ILE A 376 10.26 2.49 -8.33
CA ILE A 376 10.16 2.40 -6.85
C ILE A 376 8.91 1.62 -6.44
N LYS A 377 7.75 1.93 -7.03
CA LYS A 377 6.49 1.23 -6.71
C LYS A 377 6.57 -0.25 -7.06
N SER A 378 7.12 -0.57 -8.23
CA SER A 378 7.29 -1.95 -8.69
C SER A 378 8.21 -2.74 -7.75
N LEU A 379 9.37 -2.17 -7.39
CA LEU A 379 10.32 -2.81 -6.47
C LEU A 379 9.72 -3.00 -5.09
N LEU A 380 9.08 -1.97 -4.53
CA LEU A 380 8.39 -2.07 -3.23
C LEU A 380 7.27 -3.11 -3.26
N GLN A 381 6.56 -3.24 -4.38
CA GLN A 381 5.53 -4.26 -4.56
C GLN A 381 6.14 -5.67 -4.56
N LYS A 382 7.25 -5.87 -5.28
CA LYS A 382 8.00 -7.13 -5.32
C LYS A 382 8.47 -7.53 -3.91
N GLU A 383 9.12 -6.61 -3.20
CA GLU A 383 9.60 -6.87 -1.84
C GLU A 383 8.49 -7.14 -0.83
N SER A 384 7.35 -6.45 -0.98
CA SER A 384 6.18 -6.70 -0.13
C SER A 384 5.60 -8.10 -0.34
N ILE A 385 5.62 -8.61 -1.58
CA ILE A 385 5.19 -9.98 -1.90
C ILE A 385 6.19 -11.00 -1.34
N ILE A 386 7.50 -10.75 -1.44
CA ILE A 386 8.53 -11.64 -0.86
C ILE A 386 8.35 -11.76 0.65
N ARG A 387 8.19 -10.63 1.33
CA ARG A 387 7.93 -10.63 2.78
C ARG A 387 6.64 -11.35 3.13
N TRP A 388 5.56 -11.09 2.39
CA TRP A 388 4.28 -11.76 2.60
C TRP A 388 4.39 -13.26 2.39
N GLN A 389 5.14 -13.71 1.37
CA GLN A 389 5.41 -15.12 1.12
C GLN A 389 6.15 -15.75 2.30
N LYS A 390 7.17 -15.08 2.86
CA LYS A 390 7.88 -15.54 4.05
C LYS A 390 6.94 -15.67 5.26
N GLU A 391 6.03 -14.71 5.47
CA GLU A 391 5.00 -14.78 6.52
C GLU A 391 4.02 -15.95 6.27
N TRP A 392 3.72 -16.28 5.01
CA TRP A 392 2.81 -17.37 4.65
C TRP A 392 3.44 -18.75 4.80
N ASP A 393 4.71 -18.91 4.41
CA ASP A 393 5.42 -20.19 4.51
C ASP A 393 5.73 -20.56 5.97
N ASN A 394 6.12 -19.58 6.78
CA ASN A 394 6.43 -19.79 8.21
C ASN A 394 5.18 -19.73 9.12
N GLY A 395 4.00 -19.42 8.55
CA GLY A 395 2.77 -19.29 9.33
C GLY A 395 2.20 -20.65 9.75
N GLU A 396 1.84 -20.77 11.02
CA GLU A 396 1.21 -21.98 11.59
C GLU A 396 -0.28 -22.08 11.26
N THR A 397 -0.95 -20.96 10.96
CA THR A 397 -2.40 -20.93 10.74
C THR A 397 -2.75 -21.01 9.25
N GLY A 398 -3.83 -21.73 8.91
CA GLY A 398 -4.32 -21.80 7.52
C GLY A 398 -3.57 -22.81 6.64
N ARG A 399 -2.90 -23.80 7.25
CA ARG A 399 -2.09 -24.81 6.56
C ARG A 399 -2.83 -25.56 5.46
N ASN A 400 -4.11 -25.88 5.65
CA ASN A 400 -4.93 -26.52 4.60
C ASN A 400 -5.02 -25.65 3.33
N VAL A 401 -5.14 -24.33 3.50
CA VAL A 401 -5.14 -23.39 2.38
C VAL A 401 -3.74 -23.26 1.78
N HIS A 402 -2.67 -23.31 2.58
CA HIS A 402 -1.28 -23.29 2.07
C HIS A 402 -1.00 -24.50 1.17
N ASN A 403 -1.47 -25.69 1.54
CA ASN A 403 -1.30 -26.90 0.73
C ASN A 403 -1.92 -26.77 -0.68
N VAL A 404 -3.01 -25.99 -0.81
CA VAL A 404 -3.67 -25.73 -2.10
C VAL A 404 -3.11 -24.51 -2.80
N LEU A 405 -2.83 -23.44 -2.05
CA LEU A 405 -2.37 -22.13 -2.48
C LEU A 405 -1.05 -21.77 -1.76
N PRO A 406 0.08 -22.39 -2.13
CA PRO A 406 1.35 -22.16 -1.43
C PRO A 406 1.95 -20.79 -1.71
N LYS A 407 1.50 -20.11 -2.79
CA LYS A 407 2.04 -18.81 -3.20
C LYS A 407 1.07 -17.67 -2.90
N GLY A 408 1.55 -16.65 -2.19
CA GLY A 408 0.87 -15.36 -2.05
C GLY A 408 0.84 -14.62 -3.39
N LYS A 409 -0.35 -14.36 -3.93
CA LYS A 409 -0.56 -13.64 -5.20
C LYS A 409 -1.46 -12.43 -4.97
N THR A 410 -1.40 -11.42 -5.83
CA THR A 410 -2.24 -10.20 -5.74
C THR A 410 -3.58 -10.33 -6.46
N THR A 411 -3.73 -11.39 -7.25
CA THR A 411 -4.97 -11.78 -7.93
C THR A 411 -5.82 -12.62 -6.97
N PRO A 412 -7.11 -12.29 -6.80
CA PRO A 412 -8.00 -13.12 -6.00
C PRO A 412 -8.18 -14.49 -6.66
N THR A 413 -8.33 -15.51 -5.85
CA THR A 413 -8.75 -16.83 -6.31
C THR A 413 -10.27 -16.82 -6.58
N PRO A 414 -10.75 -17.52 -7.62
CA PRO A 414 -12.15 -17.53 -8.00
C PRO A 414 -12.99 -18.44 -7.09
N TRP A 415 -12.64 -18.50 -5.80
CA TRP A 415 -13.32 -19.34 -4.81
C TRP A 415 -14.55 -18.64 -4.23
N GLN A 416 -15.64 -19.40 -4.16
CA GLN A 416 -16.89 -18.98 -3.53
C GLN A 416 -16.94 -19.39 -2.05
N ARG A 417 -17.90 -18.82 -1.31
CA ARG A 417 -18.08 -19.10 0.13
C ARG A 417 -18.08 -20.60 0.47
N PRO A 418 -18.83 -21.49 -0.22
CA PRO A 418 -18.81 -22.92 0.09
C PRO A 418 -17.43 -23.58 -0.12
N GLU A 419 -16.72 -23.16 -1.16
CA GLU A 419 -15.37 -23.66 -1.49
C GLU A 419 -14.35 -23.22 -0.43
N ILE A 420 -14.49 -21.99 0.09
CA ILE A 420 -13.66 -21.49 1.19
C ILE A 420 -13.93 -22.29 2.47
N MET A 421 -15.20 -22.57 2.81
CA MET A 421 -15.56 -23.40 3.98
C MET A 421 -14.96 -24.80 3.87
N PHE A 422 -15.10 -25.41 2.70
CA PHE A 422 -14.61 -26.76 2.42
C PHE A 422 -13.11 -26.89 2.65
N VAL A 423 -12.30 -25.95 2.15
CA VAL A 423 -10.83 -26.00 2.31
C VAL A 423 -10.39 -25.55 3.70
N THR A 424 -11.03 -24.52 4.26
CA THR A 424 -10.56 -23.95 5.53
C THR A 424 -10.92 -24.80 6.73
N GLY A 425 -12.01 -25.56 6.68
CA GLY A 425 -12.52 -26.39 7.78
C GLY A 425 -13.67 -25.76 8.57
N PRO A 426 -13.68 -24.44 8.87
CA PRO A 426 -14.86 -23.77 9.41
C PRO A 426 -16.08 -23.86 8.47
N GLY A 427 -17.15 -24.46 8.97
CA GLY A 427 -18.31 -24.82 8.16
C GLY A 427 -19.37 -25.58 8.95
N PRO A 428 -20.46 -26.00 8.28
CA PRO A 428 -21.48 -26.87 8.86
C PRO A 428 -20.96 -28.32 8.97
N PHE A 429 -19.88 -28.52 9.71
CA PHE A 429 -19.23 -29.83 9.87
C PHE A 429 -19.22 -30.20 11.35
N PRO A 430 -19.65 -31.41 11.74
CA PRO A 430 -19.64 -31.85 13.15
C PRO A 430 -18.30 -31.63 13.84
N THR A 431 -17.18 -31.92 13.16
CA THR A 431 -15.83 -31.65 13.67
C THR A 431 -15.59 -30.18 14.05
N TYR A 432 -16.11 -29.25 13.27
CA TYR A 432 -16.04 -27.82 13.58
C TYR A 432 -17.03 -27.45 14.68
N LEU A 433 -18.27 -27.93 14.61
CA LEU A 433 -19.34 -27.59 15.57
C LEU A 433 -19.05 -28.07 16.99
N LYS A 434 -18.48 -29.28 17.15
CA LYS A 434 -18.02 -29.81 18.46
C LYS A 434 -16.95 -28.93 19.08
N ARG A 435 -15.98 -28.45 18.29
CA ARG A 435 -14.91 -27.57 18.77
C ARG A 435 -15.43 -26.27 19.41
N PHE A 436 -16.61 -25.81 18.99
CA PHE A 436 -17.27 -24.61 19.53
C PHE A 436 -18.40 -24.93 20.52
N ASN A 437 -18.49 -26.19 20.99
CA ASN A 437 -19.53 -26.66 21.90
C ASN A 437 -20.96 -26.36 21.42
N ILE A 438 -21.16 -26.31 20.09
CA ILE A 438 -22.50 -26.20 19.49
C ILE A 438 -23.15 -27.59 19.44
N ARG A 439 -22.32 -28.65 19.38
CA ARG A 439 -22.72 -30.06 19.40
C ARG A 439 -21.84 -30.86 20.35
N SER A 440 -22.37 -31.97 20.84
CA SER A 440 -21.64 -32.90 21.72
C SER A 440 -20.68 -33.81 20.94
N SER A 441 -21.00 -34.14 19.69
CA SER A 441 -20.28 -35.09 18.85
C SER A 441 -19.71 -34.47 17.56
N ASP A 442 -18.55 -34.98 17.14
CA ASP A 442 -17.85 -34.65 15.89
C ASP A 442 -18.10 -35.71 14.81
N SER A 443 -18.95 -36.68 15.09
CA SER A 443 -19.29 -37.76 14.18
C SER A 443 -20.43 -37.38 13.24
N CYS A 444 -20.40 -37.99 12.06
CA CYS A 444 -21.52 -38.11 11.15
C CYS A 444 -22.45 -39.24 11.63
N VAL A 445 -23.72 -39.24 11.21
CA VAL A 445 -24.68 -40.33 11.50
C VAL A 445 -24.17 -41.70 11.04
N CYS A 446 -23.34 -41.75 10.00
CA CYS A 446 -22.75 -43.01 9.54
C CYS A 446 -21.59 -43.51 10.44
N GLY A 447 -21.35 -42.91 11.60
CA GLY A 447 -20.35 -43.32 12.59
C GLY A 447 -18.92 -42.81 12.35
N ASN A 448 -18.64 -42.23 11.18
CA ASN A 448 -17.32 -41.67 10.85
C ASN A 448 -17.17 -40.21 11.28
N LEU A 449 -15.93 -39.72 11.32
CA LEU A 449 -15.64 -38.32 11.63
C LEU A 449 -16.29 -37.37 10.60
N GLY A 450 -17.13 -36.44 11.07
CA GLY A 450 -17.86 -35.46 10.26
C GLY A 450 -16.98 -34.30 9.80
N ASN A 451 -15.99 -34.58 8.96
CA ASN A 451 -15.10 -33.58 8.37
C ASN A 451 -15.36 -33.40 6.86
N PRO A 452 -14.83 -32.33 6.22
CA PRO A 452 -15.08 -32.06 4.81
C PRO A 452 -14.65 -33.20 3.88
N LEU A 453 -13.50 -33.84 4.15
CA LEU A 453 -12.97 -34.92 3.33
C LEU A 453 -13.89 -36.15 3.35
N HIS A 454 -14.43 -36.50 4.53
CA HIS A 454 -15.37 -37.59 4.70
C HIS A 454 -16.61 -37.40 3.83
N TYR A 455 -17.29 -36.27 3.98
CA TYR A 455 -18.50 -35.96 3.19
C TYR A 455 -18.21 -35.87 1.69
N ALA A 456 -17.00 -35.50 1.28
CA ALA A 456 -16.65 -35.42 -0.13
C ALA A 456 -16.25 -36.77 -0.75
N THR A 457 -15.98 -37.82 0.03
CA THR A 457 -15.33 -39.03 -0.52
C THR A 457 -15.89 -40.36 -0.02
N SER A 458 -16.63 -40.40 1.09
CA SER A 458 -16.94 -41.67 1.77
C SER A 458 -18.23 -41.71 2.58
N CYS A 459 -18.97 -40.61 2.74
CA CYS A 459 -20.20 -40.62 3.53
C CYS A 459 -21.35 -41.25 2.74
N LEU A 460 -22.02 -42.23 3.34
CA LEU A 460 -23.14 -42.94 2.73
C LEU A 460 -24.25 -42.00 2.25
N PHE A 461 -24.52 -40.93 3.02
CA PHE A 461 -25.57 -39.96 2.76
C PHE A 461 -25.20 -38.89 1.71
N THR A 462 -23.95 -38.83 1.27
CA THR A 462 -23.49 -37.85 0.25
C THR A 462 -22.90 -38.52 -0.99
N THR A 463 -23.30 -39.77 -1.27
CA THR A 463 -22.79 -40.59 -2.37
C THR A 463 -22.87 -39.91 -3.74
N SER A 464 -23.96 -39.18 -4.03
CA SER A 464 -24.13 -38.41 -5.27
C SER A 464 -23.06 -37.31 -5.46
N TYR A 465 -22.49 -36.82 -4.37
CA TYR A 465 -21.49 -35.76 -4.34
C TYR A 465 -20.04 -36.27 -4.32
N HIS A 466 -19.83 -37.59 -4.24
CA HIS A 466 -18.49 -38.15 -4.04
C HIS A 466 -17.48 -37.80 -5.13
N LEU A 467 -16.30 -37.42 -4.68
CA LEU A 467 -15.07 -37.35 -5.43
C LEU A 467 -14.23 -38.58 -5.09
N ARG A 468 -13.32 -38.96 -6.00
CA ARG A 468 -12.44 -40.12 -5.78
C ARG A 468 -11.64 -39.94 -4.49
N LYS A 469 -11.78 -40.86 -3.53
CA LYS A 469 -11.04 -40.81 -2.26
C LYS A 469 -9.53 -40.88 -2.51
N PRO A 470 -8.73 -39.98 -1.92
CA PRO A 470 -7.27 -40.08 -2.01
C PRO A 470 -6.72 -41.13 -1.05
N SER A 471 -5.54 -41.66 -1.37
CA SER A 471 -4.67 -42.28 -0.35
C SER A 471 -4.09 -41.18 0.55
N ALA A 472 -3.67 -41.54 1.77
CA ALA A 472 -3.17 -40.59 2.76
C ALA A 472 -2.01 -39.72 2.22
N ASP A 473 -1.04 -40.34 1.53
CA ASP A 473 0.13 -39.64 0.98
C ASP A 473 -0.21 -38.67 -0.16
N LEU A 474 -1.34 -38.88 -0.84
CA LEU A 474 -1.79 -38.06 -1.97
C LEU A 474 -2.84 -37.04 -1.58
N GLU A 475 -3.21 -36.93 -0.29
CA GLU A 475 -4.24 -36.00 0.16
C GLU A 475 -3.92 -34.54 -0.21
N PRO A 476 -2.70 -34.00 0.01
CA PRO A 476 -2.39 -32.62 -0.38
C PRO A 476 -2.56 -32.35 -1.88
N LEU A 477 -2.15 -33.32 -2.72
CA LEU A 477 -2.31 -33.24 -4.18
C LEU A 477 -3.77 -33.33 -4.59
N TRP A 478 -4.56 -34.13 -3.88
CA TRP A 478 -5.99 -34.25 -4.10
C TRP A 478 -6.70 -32.92 -3.88
N TRP A 479 -6.45 -32.26 -2.73
CA TRP A 479 -7.01 -30.94 -2.44
C TRP A 479 -6.70 -29.93 -3.55
N LYS A 480 -5.45 -29.90 -4.01
CA LYS A 480 -5.03 -29.03 -5.11
C LYS A 480 -5.78 -29.31 -6.41
N ARG A 481 -5.89 -30.57 -6.82
CA ARG A 481 -6.59 -30.97 -8.06
C ARG A 481 -8.08 -30.63 -8.00
N VAL A 482 -8.73 -30.95 -6.89
CA VAL A 482 -10.15 -30.70 -6.64
C VAL A 482 -10.46 -29.20 -6.69
N MET A 483 -9.62 -28.38 -6.06
CA MET A 483 -9.85 -26.93 -6.00
C MET A 483 -9.40 -26.17 -7.26
N THR A 484 -8.68 -26.83 -8.17
CA THR A 484 -8.33 -26.26 -9.48
C THR A 484 -9.39 -26.60 -10.54
N ASN A 485 -10.10 -27.74 -10.40
CA ASN A 485 -11.10 -28.19 -11.35
C ASN A 485 -12.48 -27.54 -11.11
N ASN A 486 -13.04 -26.90 -12.14
CA ASN A 486 -14.35 -26.22 -12.05
C ASN A 486 -15.51 -27.18 -11.76
N ASN A 487 -15.51 -28.40 -12.32
CA ASN A 487 -16.57 -29.39 -12.11
C ASN A 487 -16.53 -29.92 -10.68
N SER A 488 -15.33 -30.23 -10.17
CA SER A 488 -15.15 -30.65 -8.77
C SER A 488 -15.62 -29.56 -7.80
N ARG A 489 -15.28 -28.29 -8.06
CA ARG A 489 -15.75 -27.15 -7.27
C ARG A 489 -17.27 -26.97 -7.33
N ALA A 490 -17.89 -27.14 -8.50
CA ALA A 490 -19.35 -27.13 -8.62
C ALA A 490 -20.01 -28.25 -7.79
N LYS A 491 -19.41 -29.45 -7.78
CA LYS A 491 -19.85 -30.58 -6.95
C LYS A 491 -19.72 -30.27 -5.45
N ILE A 492 -18.61 -29.66 -5.03
CA ILE A 492 -18.40 -29.19 -3.66
C ILE A 492 -19.44 -28.14 -3.26
N ARG A 493 -19.75 -27.17 -4.12
CA ARG A 493 -20.78 -26.16 -3.80
C ARG A 493 -22.12 -26.83 -3.50
N LYS A 494 -22.55 -27.77 -4.34
CA LYS A 494 -23.79 -28.54 -4.12
C LYS A 494 -23.72 -29.36 -2.83
N LEU A 495 -22.60 -30.03 -2.56
CA LEU A 495 -22.37 -30.78 -1.33
C LEU A 495 -22.54 -29.92 -0.08
N ILE A 496 -21.92 -28.74 -0.04
CA ILE A 496 -22.00 -27.86 1.13
C ILE A 496 -23.41 -27.33 1.36
N TYR A 497 -24.14 -26.98 0.30
CA TYR A 497 -25.55 -26.60 0.41
C TYR A 497 -26.39 -27.76 0.93
N PHE A 498 -26.20 -28.96 0.39
CA PHE A 498 -26.87 -30.17 0.87
C PHE A 498 -26.60 -30.42 2.35
N ILE A 499 -25.35 -30.30 2.82
CA ILE A 499 -25.01 -30.48 4.24
C ILE A 499 -25.73 -29.45 5.11
N ALA A 500 -25.72 -28.18 4.71
CA ALA A 500 -26.34 -27.10 5.47
C ALA A 500 -27.88 -27.20 5.54
N GLU A 501 -28.52 -27.76 4.52
CA GLU A 501 -29.98 -27.95 4.47
C GLU A 501 -30.44 -29.24 5.17
N ASN A 502 -29.55 -30.23 5.33
CA ASN A 502 -29.90 -31.57 5.80
C ASN A 502 -29.16 -31.95 7.10
N GLU A 503 -28.91 -30.96 7.97
CA GLU A 503 -28.20 -31.17 9.23
C GLU A 503 -28.81 -32.29 10.10
N ILE A 504 -30.14 -32.37 10.17
CA ILE A 504 -30.88 -33.39 10.94
C ILE A 504 -30.60 -34.82 10.41
N LEU A 505 -30.39 -34.97 9.10
CA LEU A 505 -30.14 -36.28 8.47
C LEU A 505 -28.67 -36.71 8.58
N LEU A 506 -27.75 -35.75 8.68
CA LEU A 506 -26.32 -36.01 8.59
C LEU A 506 -25.63 -36.07 9.95
N PHE A 507 -26.25 -35.51 10.98
CA PHE A 507 -25.64 -35.38 12.29
C PHE A 507 -26.41 -36.20 13.34
N PRO A 508 -25.71 -36.93 14.24
CA PRO A 508 -26.37 -37.67 15.31
C PRO A 508 -27.26 -36.75 16.15
N LYS A 509 -28.37 -37.28 16.70
CA LYS A 509 -29.09 -36.55 17.74
C LYS A 509 -28.17 -36.41 18.94
N ASP A 510 -28.00 -35.19 19.43
CA ASP A 510 -27.37 -35.01 20.73
C ASP A 510 -28.28 -35.72 21.74
N GLY A 511 -27.74 -36.71 22.45
CA GLY A 511 -28.49 -37.38 23.51
C GLY A 511 -28.85 -36.35 24.57
N ASP A 512 -30.10 -36.38 25.06
CA ASP A 512 -30.48 -35.67 26.27
C ASP A 512 -29.57 -36.19 27.40
N ASN A 513 -28.51 -35.43 27.70
CA ASN A 513 -27.74 -35.61 28.91
C ASN A 513 -28.65 -35.16 30.06
N ASN A 514 -29.48 -36.08 30.56
CA ASN A 514 -30.08 -36.01 31.89
C ASN A 514 -29.04 -36.38 32.94
#